data_AF-A0A1Y1XXA5-F1
#
_entry.id   AF-A0A1Y1XXA5-F1
#
_cell.length_a   1.000
_cell.length_b   1.000
_cell.length_c   1.000
_cell.angle_alpha   90.00
_cell.angle_beta   90.00
_cell.angle_gamma   90.00
#
_symmetry.space_group_name_H-M   'P 1'
#
loop_
_entity.id
_entity.type
_entity.pdbx_description
1 polymer ?
#
loop_
_entity_poly.entity_id
_entity_poly.type
_entity_poly.pdbx_seq_one_letter_code
_entity_poly.pdbx_strand_id
1 'polypeptide(L)'
;MSVATPNKRPAESDETPKSKRTPNTPFCRIKDEDVVFHDERLMDNTFMSKGGSLGSYGHKAHNDLIVTRGKGFTKEKNKKKRGSYRGGKIDLESHSIKFNFDE
;
A
#
# COMPACT_ATOMS: atom_id res chain seq x y z
N MET A 1 -61.75 2.06 -12.73
CA MET A 1 -60.45 2.73 -12.55
C MET A 1 -59.52 1.77 -11.84
N SER A 2 -58.75 0.98 -12.60
CA SER A 2 -57.81 -0.02 -12.09
C SER A 2 -56.39 0.52 -12.29
N VAL A 3 -55.71 0.81 -11.19
CA VAL A 3 -54.32 1.31 -11.19
C VAL A 3 -53.37 0.16 -11.51
N ALA A 4 -52.56 0.34 -12.56
CA ALA A 4 -51.52 -0.58 -12.95
C ALA A 4 -50.17 -0.17 -12.33
N THR A 5 -49.46 -1.13 -11.75
CA THR A 5 -47.99 -1.30 -11.71
C THR A 5 -47.70 -2.63 -10.99
N PRO A 6 -46.62 -3.39 -11.30
CA PRO A 6 -45.26 -2.88 -11.49
C PRO A 6 -44.47 -3.45 -12.69
N ASN A 7 -43.54 -2.64 -13.18
CA ASN A 7 -42.57 -3.00 -14.21
C ASN A 7 -41.43 -3.83 -13.59
N LYS A 8 -41.37 -5.13 -13.91
CA LYS A 8 -40.30 -6.04 -13.48
C LYS A 8 -39.19 -6.01 -14.54
N ARG A 9 -38.07 -5.35 -14.24
CA ARG A 9 -36.84 -5.48 -15.07
C ARG A 9 -36.37 -6.94 -15.03
N PRO A 10 -36.04 -7.57 -16.17
CA PRO A 10 -35.47 -8.91 -16.16
C PRO A 10 -34.08 -8.84 -15.52
N ALA A 11 -33.82 -9.76 -14.58
CA ALA A 11 -32.49 -9.98 -14.04
C ALA A 11 -31.71 -10.79 -15.08
N GLU A 12 -30.72 -10.18 -15.71
CA GLU A 12 -29.69 -10.91 -16.47
C GLU A 12 -28.86 -11.73 -15.47
N SER A 13 -28.89 -13.05 -15.65
CA SER A 13 -28.06 -14.00 -14.93
C SER A 13 -26.67 -14.00 -15.55
N ASP A 14 -25.76 -13.21 -14.99
CA ASP A 14 -24.34 -13.26 -15.33
C ASP A 14 -23.70 -14.49 -14.65
N GLU A 15 -23.77 -15.63 -15.36
CA GLU A 15 -23.17 -16.92 -14.97
C GLU A 15 -21.64 -16.81 -15.04
N THR A 16 -21.02 -16.21 -14.02
CA THR A 16 -19.57 -16.29 -13.86
C THR A 16 -19.19 -17.69 -13.31
N PRO A 17 -18.18 -18.37 -13.88
CA PRO A 17 -17.78 -19.69 -13.43
C PRO A 17 -17.29 -19.63 -11.98
N LYS A 18 -17.92 -20.42 -11.10
CA LYS A 18 -17.58 -20.51 -9.68
C LYS A 18 -16.19 -21.12 -9.51
N SER A 19 -15.17 -20.26 -9.45
CA SER A 19 -13.81 -20.63 -9.05
C SER A 19 -13.84 -21.32 -7.67
N LYS A 20 -13.07 -22.41 -7.51
CA LYS A 20 -12.93 -23.15 -6.26
C LYS A 20 -12.33 -22.22 -5.21
N ARG A 21 -13.19 -21.71 -4.31
CA ARG A 21 -12.75 -20.86 -3.18
C ARG A 21 -11.81 -21.67 -2.29
N THR A 22 -10.59 -21.16 -2.09
CA THR A 22 -9.70 -21.71 -1.08
C THR A 22 -10.34 -21.50 0.31
N PRO A 23 -10.30 -22.49 1.21
CA PRO A 23 -10.84 -22.29 2.55
C PRO A 23 -10.00 -21.23 3.28
N ASN A 24 -10.67 -20.34 4.02
CA ASN A 24 -10.06 -19.30 4.87
C ASN A 24 -9.45 -18.07 4.16
N THR A 25 -9.75 -17.82 2.87
CA THR A 25 -9.38 -16.55 2.21
C THR A 25 -10.41 -15.47 2.50
N PRO A 26 -10.03 -14.32 3.10
CA PRO A 26 -10.91 -13.17 3.23
C PRO A 26 -11.22 -12.56 1.85
N PHE A 27 -12.29 -11.78 1.76
CA PHE A 27 -12.59 -11.04 0.55
C PHE A 27 -11.50 -10.00 0.25
N CYS A 28 -10.86 -10.13 -0.91
CA CYS A 28 -9.89 -9.17 -1.45
C CYS A 28 -10.46 -8.53 -2.73
N ARG A 29 -10.40 -7.20 -2.83
CA ARG A 29 -10.84 -6.47 -4.04
C ARG A 29 -9.86 -6.61 -5.19
N ILE A 30 -8.58 -6.67 -4.85
CA ILE A 30 -7.47 -6.86 -5.77
C ILE A 30 -7.14 -8.36 -5.72
N LYS A 31 -7.00 -8.98 -6.87
CA LYS A 31 -6.51 -10.36 -6.98
C LYS A 31 -5.02 -10.29 -7.26
N ASP A 32 -4.21 -10.94 -6.44
CA ASP A 32 -2.75 -10.87 -6.53
C ASP A 32 -2.24 -11.36 -7.89
N GLU A 33 -2.92 -12.34 -8.49
CA GLU A 33 -2.59 -12.91 -9.81
C GLU A 33 -2.77 -11.93 -10.98
N ASP A 34 -3.66 -10.94 -10.82
CA ASP A 34 -4.00 -9.97 -11.86
C ASP A 34 -3.11 -8.71 -11.77
N VAL A 35 -2.23 -8.62 -10.76
CA VAL A 35 -1.37 -7.44 -10.54
C VAL A 35 -0.12 -7.54 -11.40
N VAL A 36 -0.01 -6.64 -12.38
CA VAL A 36 1.19 -6.46 -13.19
C VAL A 36 1.90 -5.18 -12.77
N PHE A 37 3.20 -5.27 -12.46
CA PHE A 37 4.05 -4.13 -12.17
C PHE A 37 4.86 -3.74 -13.41
N HIS A 38 4.93 -2.46 -13.72
CA HIS A 38 5.76 -1.95 -14.83
C HIS A 38 7.26 -1.95 -14.51
N ASP A 39 7.64 -1.88 -13.23
CA ASP A 39 9.02 -1.87 -12.75
C ASP A 39 9.10 -2.65 -11.43
N GLU A 40 10.14 -3.47 -11.26
CA GLU A 40 10.42 -4.23 -10.04
C GLU A 40 10.57 -3.32 -8.82
N ARG A 41 11.07 -2.10 -9.01
CA ARG A 41 11.25 -1.12 -7.93
C ARG A 41 9.92 -0.66 -7.31
N LEU A 42 8.82 -0.77 -8.04
CA LEU A 42 7.48 -0.41 -7.56
C LEU A 42 6.85 -1.48 -6.68
N MET A 43 7.45 -2.67 -6.62
CA MET A 43 6.96 -3.78 -5.80
C MET A 43 7.15 -3.53 -4.31
N ASP A 44 8.22 -2.82 -3.93
CA ASP A 44 8.58 -2.59 -2.53
C ASP A 44 8.43 -1.11 -2.11
N ASN A 45 7.47 -0.87 -1.22
CA ASN A 45 7.19 0.43 -0.61
C ASN A 45 7.96 0.69 0.70
N THR A 46 8.90 -0.19 1.08
CA THR A 46 9.68 0.00 2.30
C THR A 46 10.55 1.24 2.22
N PHE A 47 10.85 1.82 3.40
CA PHE A 47 11.76 2.95 3.48
C PHE A 47 13.16 2.59 2.96
N MET A 48 13.61 1.34 3.10
CA MET A 48 14.92 0.90 2.59
C MET A 48 14.99 0.87 1.05
N SER A 49 13.87 0.56 0.38
CA SER A 49 13.77 0.46 -1.09
C SER A 49 13.85 1.81 -1.81
N LYS A 50 13.52 2.93 -1.13
CA LYS A 50 13.42 4.27 -1.72
C LYS A 50 14.66 4.74 -2.53
N GLY A 51 15.83 4.17 -2.31
CA GLY A 51 17.09 4.73 -2.81
C GLY A 51 17.54 5.90 -1.94
N GLY A 52 18.85 6.00 -1.67
CA GLY A 52 19.40 7.00 -0.75
C GLY A 52 19.04 6.80 0.73
N SER A 53 18.37 5.70 1.09
CA SER A 53 17.85 5.48 2.44
C SER A 53 18.94 5.26 3.48
N LEU A 54 20.08 4.67 3.08
CA LEU A 54 21.22 4.44 3.96
C LEU A 54 21.93 5.76 4.27
N GLY A 55 22.13 6.07 5.56
CA GLY A 55 22.81 7.30 5.97
C GLY A 55 22.00 8.60 5.79
N SER A 56 20.78 8.52 5.26
CA SER A 56 19.86 9.65 5.19
C SER A 56 19.38 10.12 6.57
N TYR A 57 18.78 11.30 6.60
CA TYR A 57 18.16 11.88 7.78
C TYR A 57 17.14 10.94 8.46
N GLY A 58 16.42 10.13 7.68
CA GLY A 58 15.40 9.20 8.19
C GLY A 58 15.95 7.84 8.64
N HIS A 59 17.20 7.49 8.30
CA HIS A 59 17.74 6.15 8.52
C HIS A 59 17.74 5.72 10.00
N LYS A 60 18.20 6.62 10.88
CA LYS A 60 18.24 6.36 12.32
C LYS A 60 16.84 6.20 12.90
N ALA A 61 15.89 7.03 12.49
CA ALA A 61 14.50 6.92 12.91
C ALA A 61 13.87 5.60 12.46
N HIS A 62 14.16 5.14 11.24
CA HIS A 62 13.70 3.84 10.77
C HIS A 62 14.19 2.72 11.68
N ASN A 63 15.49 2.64 11.96
CA ASN A 63 16.07 1.57 12.76
C ASN A 63 15.51 1.55 14.20
N ASP A 64 15.25 2.72 14.78
CA ASP A 64 14.66 2.84 16.12
C ASP A 64 13.17 2.46 16.16
N LEU A 65 12.40 2.87 15.15
CA LEU A 65 10.94 2.80 15.21
C LEU A 65 10.35 1.54 14.56
N ILE A 66 11.07 0.89 13.63
CA ILE A 66 10.58 -0.28 12.88
C ILE A 66 10.21 -1.46 13.79
N VAL A 67 10.85 -1.57 14.95
CA VAL A 67 10.60 -2.64 15.93
C VAL A 67 9.28 -2.47 16.67
N THR A 68 8.71 -1.25 16.66
CA THR A 68 7.50 -0.91 17.41
C THR A 68 6.29 -0.81 16.50
N ARG A 69 5.11 -1.20 17.00
CA ARG A 69 3.83 -1.08 16.28
C ARG A 69 2.75 -0.47 17.17
N GLY A 70 1.71 0.09 16.54
CA GLY A 70 0.51 0.60 17.22
C GLY A 70 0.79 1.62 18.33
N LYS A 71 0.21 1.41 19.52
CA LYS A 71 0.37 2.32 20.67
C LYS A 71 1.83 2.46 21.13
N GLY A 72 2.64 1.40 20.99
CA GLY A 72 4.06 1.41 21.32
C GLY A 72 4.85 2.35 20.42
N PHE A 73 4.57 2.32 19.12
CA PHE A 73 5.17 3.23 18.14
C PHE A 73 4.91 4.70 18.49
N THR A 74 3.68 5.07 18.85
CA THR A 74 3.36 6.45 19.22
C THR A 74 4.15 6.92 20.45
N LYS A 75 4.32 6.05 21.45
CA LYS A 75 5.11 6.36 22.66
C LYS A 75 6.59 6.53 22.31
N GLU A 76 7.18 5.58 21.60
CA GLU A 76 8.59 5.59 21.21
C GLU A 76 8.91 6.80 20.32
N LYS A 77 8.07 7.07 19.31
CA LYS A 77 8.16 8.25 18.45
C LYS A 77 8.12 9.54 19.26
N ASN A 78 7.16 9.69 20.19
CA ASN A 78 7.05 10.90 21.00
C ASN A 78 8.25 11.08 21.94
N LYS A 79 8.80 9.99 22.49
CA LYS A 79 10.01 10.02 23.30
C LYS A 79 11.22 10.50 22.49
N LYS A 80 11.42 9.92 21.30
CA LYS A 80 12.53 10.27 20.39
C LYS A 80 12.36 11.67 19.77
N LYS A 81 11.13 12.11 19.50
CA LYS A 81 10.80 13.46 19.03
C LYS A 81 11.01 14.53 20.10
N ARG A 82 10.76 14.23 21.38
CA ARG A 82 10.97 15.17 22.50
C ARG A 82 12.45 15.46 22.76
N GLY A 83 13.35 14.55 22.39
CA GLY A 83 14.77 14.87 22.26
C GLY A 83 15.04 15.62 20.96
N SER A 84 16.11 16.39 20.90
CA SER A 84 16.60 16.99 19.65
C SER A 84 17.07 15.89 18.69
N TYR A 85 16.13 15.26 17.98
CA TYR A 85 16.46 14.26 16.96
C TYR A 85 17.33 14.90 15.89
N ARG A 86 18.52 14.34 15.71
CA ARG A 86 19.45 14.66 14.63
C ARG A 86 19.78 13.35 13.93
N GLY A 87 19.27 13.21 12.71
CA GLY A 87 19.48 12.05 11.85
C GLY A 87 20.80 12.13 11.06
N GLY A 88 20.85 11.39 9.96
CA GLY A 88 21.92 11.49 8.96
C GLY A 88 21.82 12.72 8.06
N LYS A 89 22.43 12.67 6.88
CA LYS A 89 22.49 13.79 5.94
C LYS A 89 21.10 14.07 5.35
N ILE A 90 20.76 15.36 5.21
CA ILE A 90 19.61 15.77 4.38
C ILE A 90 20.11 15.81 2.94
N ASP A 91 19.58 14.92 2.13
CA ASP A 91 19.85 14.87 0.70
C ASP A 91 18.76 15.61 -0.07
N LEU A 92 19.14 16.21 -1.20
CA LEU A 92 18.26 16.91 -2.14
C LEU A 92 18.10 16.13 -3.46
N GLU A 93 18.73 14.96 -3.59
CA GLU A 93 18.57 14.08 -4.74
C GLU A 93 17.11 13.63 -4.94
N SER A 94 16.73 13.43 -6.21
CA SER A 94 15.44 12.85 -6.57
C SER A 94 15.58 11.34 -6.74
N HIS A 95 14.75 10.58 -6.03
CA HIS A 95 14.61 9.14 -6.21
C HIS A 95 13.30 8.77 -6.94
N SER A 96 12.85 9.65 -7.84
CA SER A 96 11.66 9.40 -8.65
C SER A 96 11.94 8.41 -9.77
N ILE A 97 10.98 7.52 -10.04
CA ILE A 97 11.03 6.61 -11.19
C ILE A 97 10.31 7.28 -12.36
N LYS A 98 10.94 7.34 -13.52
CA LYS A 98 10.33 7.85 -14.75
C LYS A 98 9.54 6.72 -15.41
N PHE A 99 8.26 6.96 -15.67
CA PHE A 99 7.45 6.05 -16.47
C PHE A 99 7.82 6.20 -17.94
N ASN A 100 8.11 5.08 -18.59
CA ASN A 100 8.22 5.02 -20.04
C ASN A 100 6.81 4.74 -20.57
N PHE A 101 6.28 5.62 -21.41
CA PHE A 101 4.93 5.51 -21.96
C PHE A 101 4.94 4.93 -23.39
N ASP A 102 6.05 4.32 -23.81
CA ASP A 102 6.27 3.85 -25.19
C ASP A 102 5.79 2.40 -25.41
N GLU A 103 4.69 2.01 -24.76
CA GLU A 103 3.93 0.77 -25.02
C GLU A 103 2.45 1.07 -25.28
#